data_AF-A0A6G3MK87-F1
#
_entry.id   AF-A0A6G3MK87-F1
#
_cell.length_a   1.000
_cell.length_b   1.000
_cell.length_c   1.000
_cell.angle_alpha   90.00
_cell.angle_beta   90.00
_cell.angle_gamma   90.00
#
_symmetry.space_group_name_H-M   'P 1'
#
loop_
_entity.id
_entity.type
_entity.pdbx_description
1 polymer ?
#
loop_
_entity_poly.entity_id
_entity_poly.type
_entity_poly.pdbx_seq_one_letter_code
_entity_poly.pdbx_strand_id
1 'polypeptide(L)'
;NIILLSNELNRPRFEKYFLFFTNTLSNYYIDLISKSDSNEVVAEIQEMFLDYYPLDSYIFSTKQLIYRNKYGWIDSSLTRCSEAVFSLLLSLKVTPHIRYQKSSKLSQDLGNLVHAKIVGSQLNFDISDSKQKNLLLILERNFDPITPLLLQWTYQAMIHELLTIKNNIVNLSTVPDIHPDFHEILLSPELDKIFHTNMFLNFSEVAS
;
A
#
# COMPACT_ATOMS: atom_id res chain seq x y z
N ASN A 1 13.13 -12.85 2.20
CA ASN A 1 11.96 -13.76 2.15
C ASN A 1 12.21 -14.98 1.29
N ILE A 2 12.54 -14.86 -0.01
CA ILE A 2 12.77 -16.04 -0.88
C ILE A 2 13.82 -17.01 -0.30
N ILE A 3 14.96 -16.51 0.18
CA ILE A 3 16.00 -17.36 0.80
C ILE A 3 15.46 -18.11 2.04
N LEU A 4 14.62 -17.45 2.85
CA LEU A 4 14.00 -18.08 4.02
C LEU A 4 13.02 -19.18 3.59
N LEU A 5 12.24 -18.93 2.54
CA LEU A 5 11.35 -19.91 1.95
C LEU A 5 12.11 -21.11 1.39
N SER A 6 13.21 -20.89 0.65
CA SER A 6 14.07 -21.98 0.18
C SER A 6 14.62 -22.83 1.32
N ASN A 7 15.02 -22.21 2.43
CA ASN A 7 15.47 -22.96 3.61
C ASN A 7 14.36 -23.78 4.26
N GLU A 8 13.13 -23.25 4.28
CA GLU A 8 11.94 -23.97 4.76
C GLU A 8 11.61 -25.16 3.85
N LEU A 9 11.62 -24.99 2.53
CA LEU A 9 11.30 -26.06 1.57
C LEU A 9 12.35 -27.17 1.53
N ASN A 10 13.62 -26.85 1.81
CA ASN A 10 14.67 -27.87 1.94
C ASN A 10 14.51 -28.76 3.19
N ARG A 11 13.79 -28.30 4.21
CA ARG A 11 13.54 -29.03 5.47
C ARG A 11 12.09 -28.77 5.90
N PRO A 12 11.10 -29.24 5.14
CA PRO A 12 9.72 -28.83 5.30
C PRO A 12 9.18 -29.28 6.66
N ARG A 13 8.53 -28.36 7.36
CA ARG A 13 7.86 -28.61 8.64
C ARG A 13 6.40 -29.02 8.45
N PHE A 14 5.82 -28.69 7.31
CA PHE A 14 4.45 -29.00 6.95
C PHE A 14 4.43 -29.98 5.79
N GLU A 15 3.35 -30.76 5.70
CA GLU A 15 3.15 -31.73 4.62
C GLU A 15 2.96 -31.05 3.26
N LYS A 16 2.39 -29.85 3.24
CA LYS A 16 1.97 -29.17 2.02
C LYS A 16 2.05 -27.65 2.17
N TYR A 17 2.49 -26.96 1.12
CA TYR A 17 2.64 -25.50 1.09
C TYR A 17 1.85 -24.90 -0.08
N PHE A 18 1.12 -23.83 0.20
CA PHE A 18 0.47 -22.96 -0.78
C PHE A 18 1.16 -21.60 -0.70
N LEU A 19 1.83 -21.20 -1.78
CA LEU A 19 2.69 -20.02 -1.79
C LEU A 19 1.96 -18.85 -2.45
N PHE A 20 1.75 -17.78 -1.68
CA PHE A 20 1.12 -16.56 -2.16
C PHE A 20 2.14 -15.41 -2.13
N PHE A 21 2.41 -14.82 -3.28
CA PHE A 21 3.31 -13.67 -3.43
C PHE A 21 2.51 -12.39 -3.64
N THR A 22 2.89 -11.29 -2.99
CA THR A 22 2.12 -10.02 -3.06
C THR A 22 2.30 -9.27 -4.39
N ASN A 23 3.26 -9.69 -5.22
CA ASN A 23 3.61 -9.06 -6.49
C ASN A 23 4.18 -10.12 -7.46
N THR A 24 4.51 -9.68 -8.68
CA THR A 24 5.07 -10.55 -9.72
C THR A 24 6.37 -11.22 -9.28
N LEU A 25 6.48 -12.52 -9.55
CA LEU A 25 7.65 -13.32 -9.29
C LEU A 25 8.48 -13.46 -10.57
N SER A 26 9.79 -13.19 -10.48
CA SER A 26 10.67 -13.40 -11.63
C SER A 26 10.93 -14.90 -11.86
N ASN A 27 11.16 -15.29 -13.12
CA ASN A 27 11.54 -16.67 -13.48
C ASN A 27 12.75 -17.17 -12.66
N TYR A 28 13.68 -16.28 -12.35
CA TYR A 28 14.83 -16.60 -11.49
C TYR A 28 14.39 -17.10 -10.10
N TYR A 29 13.42 -16.44 -9.46
CA TYR A 29 12.93 -16.86 -8.14
C TYR A 29 12.06 -18.11 -8.22
N ILE A 30 11.28 -18.29 -9.30
CA ILE A 30 10.56 -19.54 -9.56
C ILE A 30 11.54 -20.71 -9.62
N ASP A 31 12.60 -20.58 -10.42
CA ASP A 31 13.63 -21.62 -10.56
C ASP A 31 14.32 -21.93 -9.22
N LEU A 32 14.55 -20.91 -8.39
CA LEU A 32 15.17 -21.06 -7.08
C LEU A 32 14.25 -21.81 -6.10
N ILE A 33 12.96 -21.51 -6.11
CA ILE A 33 11.93 -22.23 -5.32
C ILE A 33 11.85 -23.68 -5.79
N SER A 34 11.73 -23.92 -7.09
CA SER A 34 11.65 -25.27 -7.69
C SER A 34 12.86 -26.13 -7.32
N LYS A 35 14.08 -25.55 -7.30
CA LYS A 35 15.29 -26.28 -6.87
C LYS A 35 15.31 -26.59 -5.38
N SER A 36 14.62 -25.79 -4.57
CA SER A 36 14.59 -25.96 -3.11
C SER A 36 13.52 -26.95 -2.66
N ASP A 37 12.50 -27.22 -3.49
CA ASP A 37 11.40 -28.14 -3.18
C ASP A 37 11.74 -29.60 -3.56
N SER A 38 12.80 -30.15 -2.95
CA SER A 38 13.20 -31.54 -3.19
C SER A 38 12.19 -32.58 -2.67
N ASN A 39 11.28 -32.15 -1.79
CA ASN A 39 10.26 -33.00 -1.17
C ASN A 39 8.90 -32.90 -1.87
N GLU A 40 8.78 -32.12 -2.94
CA GLU A 40 7.54 -31.93 -3.73
C GLU A 40 6.34 -31.52 -2.85
N VAL A 41 6.59 -30.66 -1.85
CA VAL A 41 5.56 -30.22 -0.90
C VAL A 41 4.84 -28.97 -1.35
N VAL A 42 5.36 -28.25 -2.36
CA VAL A 42 4.68 -27.07 -2.91
C VAL A 42 3.53 -27.51 -3.79
N ALA A 43 2.31 -27.22 -3.34
CA ALA A 43 1.09 -27.56 -4.04
C ALA A 43 0.71 -26.56 -5.12
N GLU A 44 0.96 -25.29 -4.82
CA GLU A 44 0.40 -24.18 -5.56
C GLU A 44 1.24 -22.92 -5.33
N ILE A 45 1.41 -22.14 -6.40
CA ILE A 45 2.02 -20.83 -6.37
C ILE A 45 1.07 -19.85 -7.03
N GLN A 46 0.68 -18.80 -6.31
CA GLN A 46 -0.18 -17.74 -6.80
C GLN A 46 0.42 -16.36 -6.55
N GLU A 47 0.23 -15.46 -7.51
CA GLU A 47 0.52 -14.04 -7.38
C GLU A 47 -0.77 -13.30 -7.00
N MET A 48 -0.78 -12.68 -5.84
CA MET A 48 -1.88 -11.91 -5.28
C MET A 48 -1.46 -10.45 -5.20
N PHE A 49 -1.92 -9.59 -6.11
CA PHE A 49 -1.47 -8.20 -6.22
C PHE A 49 -1.98 -7.32 -5.06
N LEU A 50 -1.35 -7.47 -3.89
CA LEU A 50 -1.67 -6.81 -2.62
C LEU A 50 -0.40 -6.20 -2.01
N ASP A 51 0.49 -5.64 -2.84
CA ASP A 51 1.78 -5.09 -2.42
C ASP A 51 1.70 -3.60 -2.02
N TYR A 52 0.62 -3.25 -1.33
CA TYR A 52 0.33 -1.93 -0.79
C TYR A 52 -0.49 -2.09 0.50
N TYR A 53 -0.57 -1.02 1.29
CA TYR A 53 -1.33 -1.02 2.53
C TYR A 53 -2.62 -0.21 2.34
N PRO A 54 -3.78 -0.86 2.17
CA PRO A 54 -5.06 -0.17 2.17
C PRO A 54 -5.29 0.43 3.57
N LEU A 55 -5.52 1.73 3.63
CA LEU A 55 -5.85 2.45 4.87
C LEU A 55 -7.34 2.74 4.97
N ASP A 56 -7.96 3.00 3.82
CA ASP A 56 -9.39 3.31 3.67
C ASP A 56 -9.86 2.90 2.26
N SER A 57 -11.16 2.98 1.97
CA SER A 57 -11.76 2.68 0.68
C SER A 57 -11.11 3.42 -0.50
N TYR A 58 -10.56 4.62 -0.24
CA TYR A 58 -9.94 5.48 -1.27
C TYR A 58 -8.48 5.84 -0.96
N ILE A 59 -7.89 5.26 0.09
CA ILE A 59 -6.57 5.65 0.58
C ILE A 59 -5.69 4.41 0.76
N PHE A 60 -4.48 4.47 0.22
CA PHE A 60 -3.47 3.46 0.42
C PHE A 60 -2.11 4.09 0.73
N SER A 61 -1.19 3.29 1.26
CA SER A 61 0.18 3.70 1.55
C SER A 61 1.18 2.63 1.10
N THR A 62 2.40 3.05 0.77
CA THR A 62 3.54 2.15 0.54
C THR A 62 4.35 1.89 1.82
N LYS A 63 4.01 2.58 2.94
CA LYS A 63 4.77 2.63 4.20
C LYS A 63 6.23 3.11 4.08
N GLN A 64 6.64 3.58 2.91
CA GLN A 64 7.99 4.10 2.68
C GLN A 64 8.10 5.52 3.24
N LEU A 65 8.81 5.70 4.35
CA LEU A 65 9.00 7.02 4.98
C LEU A 65 10.04 7.89 4.25
N ILE A 66 11.11 7.26 3.73
CA ILE A 66 12.21 7.94 3.05
C ILE A 66 12.26 7.44 1.62
N TYR A 67 11.97 8.33 0.67
CA TYR A 67 11.92 7.98 -0.76
C TYR A 67 13.03 8.64 -1.59
N ARG A 68 13.71 9.67 -1.05
CA ARG A 68 14.74 10.42 -1.75
C ARG A 68 15.90 10.80 -0.85
N ASN A 69 17.05 11.04 -1.47
CA ASN A 69 18.20 11.72 -0.91
C ASN A 69 18.41 13.09 -1.60
N LYS A 70 19.53 13.76 -1.34
CA LYS A 70 19.87 15.06 -1.95
C LYS A 70 19.94 15.03 -3.49
N TYR A 71 20.22 13.87 -4.06
CA TYR A 71 20.46 13.67 -5.49
C TYR A 71 19.23 13.17 -6.25
N GLY A 72 18.16 12.78 -5.57
CA GLY A 72 16.95 12.25 -6.19
C GLY A 72 16.41 11.02 -5.47
N TRP A 73 15.72 10.15 -6.23
CA TRP A 73 15.22 8.88 -5.71
C TRP A 73 16.32 8.06 -5.05
N ILE A 74 15.95 7.36 -3.99
CA ILE A 74 16.68 6.16 -3.58
C ILE A 74 16.16 5.02 -4.47
N ASP A 75 17.02 4.32 -5.19
CA ASP A 75 16.63 3.33 -6.21
C ASP A 75 15.67 2.25 -5.67
N SER A 76 15.94 1.77 -4.45
CA SER A 76 15.06 0.80 -3.78
C SER A 76 13.68 1.37 -3.48
N SER A 77 13.58 2.66 -3.17
CA SER A 77 12.31 3.33 -2.91
C SER A 77 11.53 3.60 -4.19
N LEU A 78 12.20 3.98 -5.27
CA LEU A 78 11.57 4.13 -6.58
C LEU A 78 11.00 2.79 -7.05
N THR A 79 11.80 1.73 -6.94
CA THR A 79 11.39 0.37 -7.27
C THR A 79 10.19 -0.05 -6.42
N ARG A 80 10.27 0.07 -5.09
CA ARG A 80 9.18 -0.28 -4.17
C ARG A 80 7.89 0.48 -4.44
N CYS A 81 7.97 1.79 -4.69
CA CYS A 81 6.80 2.61 -5.02
C CYS A 81 6.19 2.20 -6.36
N SER A 82 7.02 1.94 -7.38
CA SER A 82 6.54 1.49 -8.68
C SER A 82 5.85 0.13 -8.60
N GLU A 83 6.36 -0.79 -7.78
CA GLU A 83 5.78 -2.10 -7.50
C GLU A 83 4.46 -2.00 -6.77
N ALA A 84 4.34 -1.11 -5.79
CA ALA A 84 3.09 -0.86 -5.06
C ALA A 84 2.00 -0.34 -6.00
N VAL A 85 2.33 0.68 -6.80
CA VAL A 85 1.39 1.32 -7.72
C VAL A 85 0.98 0.32 -8.81
N PHE A 86 1.92 -0.44 -9.35
CA PHE A 86 1.63 -1.49 -10.33
C PHE A 86 0.70 -2.58 -9.75
N SER A 87 0.99 -3.05 -8.53
CA SER A 87 0.17 -4.01 -7.81
C SER A 87 -1.25 -3.47 -7.56
N LEU A 88 -1.38 -2.20 -7.16
CA LEU A 88 -2.67 -1.54 -7.02
C LEU A 88 -3.46 -1.52 -8.34
N LEU A 89 -2.83 -1.12 -9.45
CA LEU A 89 -3.50 -1.07 -10.76
C LEU A 89 -4.01 -2.46 -11.20
N LEU A 90 -3.23 -3.51 -10.95
CA LEU A 90 -3.65 -4.88 -11.21
C LEU A 90 -4.80 -5.32 -10.30
N SER A 91 -4.74 -4.99 -9.00
CA SER A 91 -5.81 -5.30 -8.05
C SER A 91 -7.14 -4.62 -8.41
N LEU A 92 -7.08 -3.40 -8.93
CA LEU A 92 -8.22 -2.65 -9.42
C LEU A 92 -8.65 -3.05 -10.84
N LYS A 93 -7.84 -3.85 -11.54
CA LYS A 93 -8.03 -4.22 -12.96
C LYS A 93 -8.16 -2.99 -13.87
N VAL A 94 -7.27 -2.02 -13.70
CA VAL A 94 -7.32 -0.73 -14.41
C VAL A 94 -6.02 -0.43 -15.14
N THR A 95 -6.14 -0.07 -16.42
CA THR A 95 -5.05 0.52 -17.21
C THR A 95 -5.24 2.05 -17.30
N PRO A 96 -4.43 2.86 -16.59
CA PRO A 96 -4.61 4.30 -16.57
C PRO A 96 -3.80 5.01 -17.67
N HIS A 97 -4.28 6.18 -18.08
CA HIS A 97 -3.40 7.20 -18.64
C HIS A 97 -2.54 7.79 -17.52
N ILE A 98 -1.22 7.81 -17.70
CA ILE A 98 -0.30 8.32 -16.68
C ILE A 98 0.01 9.79 -16.96
N ARG A 99 -0.16 10.64 -15.94
CA ARG A 99 0.31 12.02 -15.94
C ARG A 99 1.10 12.29 -14.67
N TYR A 100 2.07 13.19 -14.77
CA TYR A 100 2.91 13.57 -13.65
C TYR A 100 3.13 15.08 -13.61
N GLN A 101 3.45 15.59 -12.43
CA GLN A 101 3.85 16.98 -12.24
C GLN A 101 5.11 17.30 -13.07
N LYS A 102 4.96 18.19 -14.06
CA LYS A 102 6.05 18.55 -14.99
C LYS A 102 7.30 19.10 -14.27
N SER A 103 7.12 19.84 -13.18
CA SER A 103 8.24 20.43 -12.42
C SER A 103 8.99 19.41 -11.54
N SER A 104 8.48 18.18 -11.40
CA SER A 104 9.06 17.17 -10.52
C SER A 104 9.71 16.06 -11.35
N LYS A 105 11.05 15.99 -11.31
CA LYS A 105 11.80 14.87 -11.89
C LYS A 105 11.46 13.55 -11.20
N LEU A 106 11.22 13.58 -9.88
CA LEU A 106 10.82 12.40 -9.11
C LEU A 106 9.50 11.81 -9.61
N SER A 107 8.50 12.67 -9.85
CA SER A 107 7.19 12.25 -10.38
C SER A 107 7.32 11.68 -11.80
N GLN A 108 8.18 12.27 -12.64
CA GLN A 108 8.48 11.77 -13.98
C GLN A 108 9.10 10.37 -13.94
N ASP A 109 10.11 10.16 -13.09
CA ASP A 109 10.82 8.89 -12.99
C ASP A 109 9.88 7.76 -12.53
N LEU A 110 9.04 8.03 -11.52
CA LEU A 110 8.03 7.07 -11.06
C LEU A 110 7.00 6.77 -12.15
N GLY A 111 6.49 7.80 -12.84
CA GLY A 111 5.53 7.63 -13.93
C GLY A 111 6.08 6.80 -15.08
N ASN A 112 7.33 7.07 -15.50
CA ASN A 112 8.00 6.32 -16.56
C ASN A 112 8.25 4.87 -16.16
N LEU A 113 8.67 4.61 -14.91
CA LEU A 113 8.91 3.25 -14.43
C LEU A 113 7.61 2.44 -14.33
N VAL A 114 6.53 3.04 -13.82
CA VAL A 114 5.21 2.41 -13.79
C VAL A 114 4.71 2.13 -15.21
N HIS A 115 4.88 3.08 -16.13
CA HIS A 115 4.53 2.89 -17.54
C HIS A 115 5.29 1.71 -18.17
N ALA A 116 6.61 1.65 -17.95
CA ALA A 116 7.45 0.57 -18.44
C ALA A 116 7.03 -0.79 -17.87
N LYS A 117 6.64 -0.86 -16.59
CA LYS A 117 6.09 -2.09 -15.99
C LYS A 117 4.78 -2.52 -16.63
N ILE A 118 3.85 -1.59 -16.87
CA ILE A 118 2.56 -1.89 -17.55
C ILE A 118 2.81 -2.44 -18.96
N VAL A 119 3.64 -1.76 -19.76
CA VAL A 119 3.93 -2.17 -21.15
C VAL A 119 4.71 -3.47 -21.21
N GLY A 120 5.63 -3.69 -20.26
CA GLY A 120 6.42 -4.92 -20.19
C GLY A 120 5.67 -6.12 -19.60
N SER A 121 4.55 -5.89 -18.90
CA SER A 121 3.76 -6.98 -18.33
C SER A 121 2.91 -7.66 -19.40
N GLN A 122 2.94 -8.99 -19.41
CA GLN A 122 2.03 -9.81 -20.21
C GLN A 122 0.68 -10.06 -19.48
N LEU A 123 0.51 -9.44 -18.31
CA LEU A 123 -0.70 -9.59 -17.51
C LEU A 123 -1.83 -8.82 -18.18
N ASN A 124 -2.94 -9.51 -18.42
CA ASN A 124 -4.16 -8.87 -18.87
C ASN A 124 -4.72 -8.04 -17.71
N PHE A 125 -4.58 -6.72 -17.80
CA PHE A 125 -5.46 -5.81 -17.09
C PHE A 125 -6.84 -6.02 -17.71
N ASP A 126 -7.64 -6.96 -17.19
CA ASP A 126 -8.97 -7.24 -17.75
C ASP A 126 -9.73 -5.92 -17.90
N ILE A 127 -9.84 -5.50 -19.17
CA ILE A 127 -10.43 -4.23 -19.56
C ILE A 127 -11.91 -4.39 -19.25
N SER A 128 -12.36 -3.82 -18.13
CA SER A 128 -13.76 -3.46 -18.06
C SER A 128 -14.03 -2.62 -19.31
N ASP A 129 -15.06 -2.99 -20.06
CA ASP A 129 -15.56 -2.31 -21.28
C ASP A 129 -16.01 -0.85 -21.02
N SER A 130 -15.51 -0.25 -19.94
CA SER A 130 -15.78 1.09 -19.52
C SER A 130 -15.11 2.04 -20.50
N LYS A 131 -15.95 2.78 -21.23
CA LYS A 131 -15.58 3.99 -21.98
C LYS A 131 -14.89 5.07 -21.10
N GLN A 132 -14.67 4.81 -19.81
CA GLN A 132 -14.06 5.70 -18.85
C GLN A 132 -12.53 5.61 -18.92
N LYS A 133 -11.93 6.75 -19.24
CA LYS A 133 -10.48 6.91 -19.25
C LYS A 133 -9.99 7.08 -17.81
N ASN A 134 -9.38 6.04 -17.25
CA ASN A 134 -8.74 6.12 -15.93
C ASN A 134 -7.46 6.97 -16.00
N LEU A 135 -7.18 7.73 -14.93
CA LEU A 135 -6.02 8.62 -14.83
C LEU A 135 -5.21 8.28 -13.57
N LEU A 136 -3.92 8.01 -13.76
CA LEU A 136 -2.95 7.99 -12.68
C LEU A 136 -2.22 9.34 -12.70
N LEU A 137 -2.47 10.18 -11.70
CA LEU A 137 -1.80 11.46 -11.52
C LEU A 137 -0.74 11.35 -10.42
N ILE A 138 0.52 11.61 -10.77
CA ILE A 138 1.66 11.53 -9.86
C ILE A 138 2.15 12.94 -9.52
N LEU A 139 2.16 13.26 -8.24
CA LEU A 139 2.54 14.57 -7.71
C LEU A 139 3.64 14.43 -6.65
N GLU A 140 4.47 15.46 -6.52
CA GLU A 140 5.47 15.56 -5.46
C GLU A 140 5.00 16.53 -4.38
N ARG A 141 5.06 16.14 -3.11
CA ARG A 141 4.50 16.93 -2.00
C ARG A 141 4.98 18.40 -1.95
N ASN A 142 6.16 18.71 -2.51
CA ASN A 142 6.71 20.07 -2.55
C ASN A 142 5.82 21.11 -3.23
N PHE A 143 4.84 20.72 -4.06
CA PHE A 143 3.92 21.69 -4.70
C PHE A 143 2.96 22.34 -3.70
N ASP A 144 2.71 21.69 -2.56
CA ASP A 144 1.90 22.24 -1.48
C ASP A 144 2.45 21.73 -0.12
N PRO A 145 3.42 22.46 0.45
CA PRO A 145 4.00 22.14 1.75
C PRO A 145 3.12 22.60 2.92
N ILE A 146 2.04 23.34 2.66
CA ILE A 146 1.21 23.96 3.70
C ILE A 146 0.20 22.97 4.26
N THR A 147 -0.54 22.27 3.41
CA THR A 147 -1.56 21.29 3.82
C THR A 147 -1.13 20.33 4.94
N PRO A 148 0.05 19.66 4.88
CA PRO A 148 0.47 18.74 5.94
C PRO A 148 0.86 19.43 7.26
N LEU A 149 0.98 20.76 7.29
CA LEU A 149 1.31 21.54 8.49
C LEU A 149 0.07 22.22 9.11
N LEU A 150 -1.08 22.16 8.45
CA LEU A 150 -2.32 22.72 8.97
C LEU A 150 -2.90 21.78 10.03
N LEU A 151 -3.30 22.36 11.16
CA LEU A 151 -4.14 21.66 12.13
C LEU A 151 -5.45 21.25 11.48
N GLN A 152 -5.78 19.96 11.61
CA GLN A 152 -6.95 19.36 10.98
C GLN A 152 -8.12 19.32 11.97
N TRP A 153 -9.30 19.70 11.48
CA TRP A 153 -10.52 19.80 12.31
C TRP A 153 -11.60 18.78 11.93
N THR A 154 -11.38 17.97 10.89
CA THR A 154 -12.27 16.84 10.60
C THR A 154 -11.95 15.67 11.52
N TYR A 155 -12.94 14.88 11.91
CA TYR A 155 -12.81 13.93 13.02
C TYR A 155 -11.62 12.97 12.89
N GLN A 156 -11.52 12.23 11.78
CA GLN A 156 -10.42 11.28 11.55
C GLN A 156 -9.05 11.98 11.49
N ALA A 157 -8.98 13.12 10.81
CA ALA A 157 -7.73 13.86 10.63
C ALA A 157 -7.27 14.48 11.95
N MET A 158 -8.19 15.00 12.76
CA MET A 158 -7.92 15.53 14.10
C MET A 158 -7.42 14.44 15.05
N ILE A 159 -8.03 13.24 15.01
CA ILE A 159 -7.53 12.09 15.78
C ILE A 159 -6.10 11.76 15.35
N HIS A 160 -5.81 11.70 14.05
CA HIS A 160 -4.46 11.41 13.57
C HIS A 160 -3.45 12.49 13.99
N GLU A 161 -3.83 13.77 13.92
CA GLU A 161 -3.00 14.90 14.32
C GLU A 161 -2.65 14.86 15.81
N LEU A 162 -3.63 14.63 16.68
CA LEU A 162 -3.46 14.72 18.13
C LEU A 162 -2.98 13.42 18.78
N LEU A 163 -3.42 12.27 18.26
CA LEU A 163 -3.24 10.96 18.89
C LEU A 163 -2.50 9.94 18.00
N THR A 164 -2.27 10.28 16.73
CA THR A 164 -1.62 9.41 15.72
C THR A 164 -2.29 8.05 15.55
N ILE A 165 -2.99 7.88 14.44
CA ILE A 165 -3.53 6.57 14.04
C ILE A 165 -2.39 5.71 13.43
N LYS A 166 -2.18 4.50 13.95
CA LYS A 166 -1.22 3.52 13.41
C LYS A 166 -1.91 2.20 13.12
N ASN A 167 -1.93 1.77 11.86
CA ASN A 167 -2.66 0.57 11.41
C ASN A 167 -4.11 0.55 11.93
N ASN A 168 -4.82 1.68 11.81
CA ASN A 168 -6.18 1.87 12.30
C ASN A 168 -6.35 1.75 13.82
N ILE A 169 -5.26 1.77 14.60
CA ILE A 169 -5.29 1.73 16.07
C ILE A 169 -4.81 3.08 16.63
N VAL A 170 -5.52 3.56 17.65
CA VAL A 170 -5.12 4.69 18.48
C VAL A 170 -4.77 4.17 19.88
N ASN A 171 -3.61 4.59 20.38
CA ASN A 171 -3.18 4.25 21.73
C ASN A 171 -3.51 5.41 22.67
N LEU A 172 -4.35 5.14 23.67
CA LEU A 172 -4.78 6.08 24.70
C LEU A 172 -4.16 5.80 26.07
N SER A 173 -3.18 4.89 26.18
CA SER A 173 -2.58 4.53 27.47
C SER A 173 -1.93 5.70 28.21
N THR A 174 -1.64 6.80 27.51
CA THR A 174 -1.09 8.04 28.08
C THR A 174 -2.15 9.03 28.54
N VAL A 175 -3.42 8.77 28.26
CA VAL A 175 -4.54 9.63 28.66
C VAL A 175 -4.86 9.38 30.14
N PRO A 176 -4.92 10.44 30.98
CA PRO A 176 -5.27 10.30 32.40
C PRO A 176 -6.65 9.65 32.58
N ASP A 177 -6.78 8.81 33.62
CA ASP A 177 -8.04 8.19 34.05
C ASP A 177 -8.77 7.36 32.99
N ILE A 178 -8.06 6.89 31.95
CA ILE A 178 -8.62 5.99 30.94
C ILE A 178 -8.83 4.58 31.52
N HIS A 179 -9.96 3.95 31.19
CA HIS A 179 -10.18 2.55 31.56
C HIS A 179 -9.23 1.65 30.76
N PRO A 180 -8.65 0.58 31.34
CA PRO A 180 -7.72 -0.31 30.64
C PRO A 180 -8.24 -0.88 29.31
N ASP A 181 -9.55 -1.12 29.24
CA ASP A 181 -10.22 -1.62 28.03
C ASP A 181 -10.18 -0.63 26.85
N PHE A 182 -9.86 0.64 27.09
CA PHE A 182 -9.75 1.69 26.06
C PHE A 182 -8.30 2.12 25.78
N HIS A 183 -7.30 1.40 26.30
CA HIS A 183 -5.89 1.70 26.01
C HIS A 183 -5.58 1.63 24.50
N GLU A 184 -6.25 0.73 23.79
CA GLU A 184 -6.13 0.61 22.33
C GLU A 184 -7.52 0.60 21.72
N ILE A 185 -7.77 1.56 20.84
CA ILE A 185 -9.04 1.68 20.13
C ILE A 185 -8.80 1.43 18.64
N LEU A 186 -9.57 0.48 18.09
CA LEU A 186 -9.63 0.24 16.65
C LEU A 186 -10.61 1.22 15.99
N LEU A 187 -10.13 1.98 15.00
CA LEU A 187 -10.93 2.88 14.17
C LEU A 187 -11.14 2.23 12.79
N SER A 188 -12.29 1.60 12.59
CA SER A 188 -12.67 0.97 11.31
C SER A 188 -14.05 1.47 10.90
N PRO A 189 -14.17 2.18 9.76
CA PRO A 189 -15.48 2.59 9.22
C PRO A 189 -16.40 1.40 8.93
N GLU A 190 -15.86 0.21 8.68
CA GLU A 190 -16.63 -1.00 8.37
C GLU A 190 -17.26 -1.61 9.62
N LEU A 191 -16.58 -1.51 10.77
CA LEU A 191 -17.03 -2.11 12.03
C LEU A 191 -17.75 -1.10 12.94
N ASP A 192 -17.43 0.19 12.81
CA ASP A 192 -17.96 1.27 13.63
C ASP A 192 -18.79 2.25 12.79
N LYS A 193 -20.12 2.12 12.88
CA LYS A 193 -21.08 2.99 12.21
C LYS A 193 -20.99 4.45 12.67
N ILE A 194 -20.66 4.69 13.94
CA ILE A 194 -20.52 6.05 14.48
C ILE A 194 -19.29 6.69 13.83
N PHE A 195 -18.15 5.99 13.85
CA PHE A 195 -16.94 6.48 13.19
C PHE A 195 -17.18 6.72 11.70
N HIS A 196 -17.76 5.76 10.97
CA HIS A 196 -18.06 5.91 9.54
C HIS A 196 -18.90 7.15 9.21
N THR A 197 -19.93 7.42 10.02
CA THR A 197 -20.84 8.56 9.77
C THR A 197 -20.17 9.90 10.07
N ASN A 198 -19.24 9.93 11.02
CA ASN A 198 -18.65 11.17 11.55
C ASN A 198 -17.22 11.46 11.07
N MET A 199 -16.53 10.50 10.45
CA MET A 199 -15.08 10.57 10.17
C MET A 199 -14.64 11.82 9.38
N PHE A 200 -15.51 12.37 8.54
CA PHE A 200 -15.25 13.56 7.73
C PHE A 200 -15.97 14.83 8.20
N LEU A 201 -16.77 14.75 9.27
CA LEU A 201 -17.44 15.92 9.85
C LEU A 201 -16.45 16.78 10.62
N ASN A 202 -16.73 18.07 10.70
CA ASN A 202 -15.93 18.97 11.53
C ASN A 202 -16.16 18.67 13.01
N PHE A 203 -15.16 18.97 13.83
CA PHE A 203 -15.22 18.76 15.28
C PHE A 203 -16.47 19.36 15.94
N SER A 204 -16.93 20.53 15.48
CA SER A 204 -18.16 21.17 15.99
C SER A 204 -19.43 20.37 15.69
N GLU A 205 -19.46 19.65 14.57
CA GLU A 205 -20.60 18.83 14.12
C GLU A 205 -20.60 17.46 14.80
N VAL A 206 -19.42 16.92 15.13
CA VAL A 206 -19.30 15.65 15.86
C VAL A 206 -19.74 15.81 17.33
N ALA A 207 -19.55 17.00 17.90
CA ALA A 207 -19.88 17.29 19.29
C ALA A 207 -21.36 17.66 19.52
N SER A 208 -22.14 17.91 18.46
CA SER A 208 -23.56 18.30 18.53
C SER A 208 -24.50 17.10 18.51
#